data_AF-A0A1A2Z7S0-F1
#
_entry.id   AF-A0A1A2Z7S0-F1
#
_cell.length_a   1.000
_cell.length_b   1.000
_cell.length_c   1.000
_cell.angle_alpha   90.00
_cell.angle_beta   90.00
_cell.angle_gamma   90.00
#
_symmetry.space_group_name_H-M   'P 1'
#
loop_
_entity.id
_entity.type
_entity.pdbx_description
1 polymer ?
#
loop_
_entity_poly.entity_id
_entity_poly.type
_entity_poly.pdbx_seq_one_letter_code
_entity_poly.pdbx_strand_id
1 'polypeptide(L)'
;MLMAIVGCTTVTEGTPTVDTAMAPAYRASVSASVSASSATSRVRESQRQQQLTTRAVIRACESFASTSKDAIEKVNAFVAAFNQGRDTASAEGPAVDALNNSADVVAGSISDPLSGAVRDALNSYVDAARDVANAIRAHAPTSEFNQRVDQLNDTKTKTVRSCLAYS
;
A
#
# COMPACT_ATOMS: atom_id res chain seq x y z
N MET A 1 -25.06 22.18 7.94
CA MET A 1 -26.29 21.57 8.49
C MET A 1 -26.29 21.83 9.99
N LEU A 2 -27.00 22.87 10.43
CA LEU A 2 -27.14 23.27 11.84
C LEU A 2 -28.29 22.46 12.46
N MET A 3 -28.03 21.75 13.55
CA MET A 3 -29.10 21.17 14.36
C MET A 3 -29.74 22.27 15.20
N ALA A 4 -30.92 22.73 14.78
CA ALA A 4 -31.80 23.54 15.61
C ALA A 4 -32.53 22.63 16.60
N ILE A 5 -32.20 22.74 17.88
CA ILE A 5 -32.98 22.14 18.96
C ILE A 5 -34.18 23.06 19.19
N VAL A 6 -35.34 22.68 18.65
CA VAL A 6 -36.62 23.29 18.99
C VAL A 6 -37.05 22.69 20.34
N GLY A 7 -36.78 23.42 21.41
CA GLY A 7 -37.35 23.13 22.72
C GLY A 7 -38.67 23.89 22.88
N CYS A 8 -39.79 23.17 22.85
CA CYS A 8 -41.06 23.70 23.33
C CYS A 8 -40.96 23.87 24.87
N THR A 9 -40.82 25.10 25.36
CA THR A 9 -40.87 25.40 26.80
C THR A 9 -42.20 26.07 27.13
N THR A 10 -43.14 25.31 27.68
CA THR A 10 -44.24 25.90 28.46
C THR A 10 -43.63 26.46 29.74
N VAL A 11 -43.86 27.76 30.00
CA VAL A 11 -43.37 28.44 31.21
C VAL A 11 -44.27 28.02 32.38
N THR A 12 -43.83 27.03 33.14
CA THR A 12 -44.35 26.78 34.49
C THR A 12 -43.57 27.67 35.44
N GLU A 13 -44.24 28.52 36.22
CA GLU A 13 -43.63 29.28 37.32
C GLU A 13 -43.12 28.29 38.38
N GLY A 14 -41.86 27.91 38.27
CA GLY A 14 -41.12 27.20 39.31
C GLY A 14 -39.76 27.88 39.45
N THR A 15 -39.44 28.36 40.64
CA THR A 15 -38.08 28.82 40.98
C THR A 15 -37.09 27.71 40.63
N PRO A 16 -36.16 27.89 39.67
CA PRO A 16 -35.16 26.88 39.37
C PRO A 16 -34.14 26.88 40.52
N THR A 17 -34.46 26.21 41.62
CA THR A 17 -33.45 25.82 42.60
C THR A 17 -32.64 24.71 41.96
N VAL A 18 -31.47 25.05 41.42
CA VAL A 18 -30.46 24.08 41.01
C VAL A 18 -30.15 23.22 42.24
N ASP A 19 -30.44 21.92 42.18
CA ASP A 19 -30.07 20.99 43.23
C ASP A 19 -28.53 20.88 43.25
N THR A 20 -27.92 21.66 44.14
CA THR A 20 -26.47 21.74 44.29
C THR A 20 -25.86 20.42 44.76
N ALA A 21 -26.65 19.50 45.31
CA ALA A 21 -26.21 18.16 45.68
C ALA A 21 -25.93 17.27 44.46
N MET A 22 -26.64 17.49 43.35
CA MET A 22 -26.52 16.71 42.10
C MET A 22 -25.48 17.26 41.13
N ALA A 23 -25.04 18.52 41.29
CA ALA A 23 -24.07 19.16 40.41
C ALA A 23 -22.70 18.45 40.33
N PRO A 24 -22.11 17.93 41.42
CA PRO A 24 -20.88 17.14 41.35
C PRO A 24 -21.05 15.82 40.61
N ALA A 25 -22.18 15.13 40.82
CA ALA A 25 -22.49 13.86 40.15
C ALA A 25 -22.69 14.04 38.64
N TYR A 26 -23.36 15.13 38.22
CA TYR A 26 -23.49 15.49 36.80
C TYR A 26 -22.15 15.86 36.16
N ARG A 27 -21.30 16.65 36.83
CA ARG A 27 -19.96 16.96 36.30
C ARG A 27 -19.09 15.71 36.17
N ALA A 28 -19.19 14.79 37.13
CA ALA A 28 -18.49 13.51 37.08
C ALA A 28 -18.99 12.63 35.91
N SER A 29 -20.31 12.53 35.70
CA SER A 29 -20.88 11.74 34.61
C SER A 29 -20.52 12.32 33.24
N VAL A 30 -20.60 13.64 33.05
CA VAL A 30 -20.18 14.31 31.81
C VAL A 30 -18.68 14.10 31.55
N SER A 31 -17.82 14.28 32.55
CA SER A 31 -16.37 14.05 32.42
C SER A 31 -16.06 12.59 32.05
N ALA A 32 -16.76 11.63 32.66
CA ALA A 32 -16.64 10.22 32.35
C ALA A 32 -17.12 9.90 30.91
N SER A 33 -18.25 10.47 30.47
CA SER A 33 -18.76 10.31 29.11
C SER A 33 -17.83 10.93 28.06
N VAL A 34 -17.24 12.10 28.32
CA VAL A 34 -16.25 12.72 27.43
C VAL A 34 -14.98 11.87 27.35
N SER A 35 -14.49 11.37 28.49
CA SER A 35 -13.32 10.50 28.55
C SER A 35 -13.57 9.20 27.79
N ALA A 36 -14.71 8.53 28.01
CA ALA A 36 -15.12 7.34 27.30
C ALA A 36 -15.27 7.59 25.80
N SER A 37 -15.93 8.69 25.40
CA SER A 37 -16.09 9.08 24.00
C SER A 37 -14.74 9.34 23.33
N SER A 38 -13.81 9.99 24.02
CA SER A 38 -12.46 10.24 23.53
C SER A 38 -11.67 8.93 23.35
N ALA A 39 -11.79 7.99 24.30
CA ALA A 39 -11.15 6.68 24.22
C ALA A 39 -11.73 5.86 23.06
N THR A 40 -13.06 5.78 22.93
CA THR A 40 -13.73 5.11 21.82
C THR A 40 -13.38 5.75 20.48
N SER A 41 -13.32 7.08 20.41
CA SER A 41 -12.94 7.81 19.19
C SER A 41 -11.50 7.50 18.77
N ARG A 42 -10.56 7.47 19.73
CA ARG A 42 -9.16 7.09 19.47
C ARG A 42 -9.04 5.65 18.98
N VAL A 43 -9.80 4.72 19.56
CA VAL A 43 -9.81 3.31 19.11
C VAL A 43 -10.36 3.20 17.69
N ARG A 44 -11.48 3.85 17.38
CA ARG A 44 -12.06 3.84 16.03
C ARG A 44 -11.13 4.46 15.00
N GLU A 45 -10.49 5.58 15.34
CA GLU A 45 -9.53 6.23 14.45
C GLU A 45 -8.29 5.35 14.23
N SER A 46 -7.75 4.73 15.28
CA SER A 46 -6.64 3.78 15.16
C SER A 46 -7.00 2.59 14.24
N GLN A 47 -8.18 2.01 14.41
CA GLN A 47 -8.69 0.95 13.53
C GLN A 47 -8.84 1.42 12.09
N ARG A 48 -9.34 2.63 11.87
CA ARG A 48 -9.46 3.21 10.52
C ARG A 48 -8.10 3.36 9.86
N GLN A 49 -7.11 3.88 10.58
CA GLN A 49 -5.74 4.04 10.06
C GLN A 49 -5.11 2.68 9.73
N GLN A 50 -5.26 1.69 10.60
CA GLN A 50 -4.81 0.31 10.34
C GLN A 50 -5.43 -0.27 9.07
N GLN A 51 -6.76 -0.11 8.89
CA GLN A 51 -7.45 -0.57 7.68
C GLN A 51 -6.95 0.12 6.41
N LEU A 52 -6.66 1.42 6.47
CA LEU A 52 -6.10 2.16 5.34
C LEU A 52 -4.71 1.65 4.96
N THR A 53 -3.85 1.41 5.95
CA THR A 53 -2.53 0.80 5.75
C THR A 53 -2.64 -0.58 5.12
N THR A 54 -3.43 -1.49 5.69
CA THR A 54 -3.61 -2.84 5.13
C THR A 54 -4.12 -2.79 3.69
N ARG A 55 -5.14 -1.97 3.40
CA ARG A 55 -5.67 -1.81 2.04
C ARG A 55 -4.64 -1.23 1.07
N ALA A 56 -3.81 -0.29 1.52
CA ALA A 56 -2.76 0.28 0.69
C ALA A 56 -1.69 -0.78 0.35
N VAL A 57 -1.27 -1.56 1.34
CA VAL A 57 -0.32 -2.66 1.14
C VAL A 57 -0.89 -3.70 0.18
N ILE A 58 -2.13 -4.15 0.39
CA ILE A 58 -2.78 -5.14 -0.50
C ILE A 58 -2.81 -4.64 -1.94
N ARG A 59 -3.26 -3.40 -2.19
CA ARG A 59 -3.30 -2.84 -3.55
C ARG A 59 -1.92 -2.77 -4.22
N ALA A 60 -0.89 -2.39 -3.47
CA ALA A 60 0.47 -2.33 -3.98
C ALA A 60 0.98 -3.74 -4.34
N CYS A 61 0.72 -4.71 -3.47
CA CYS A 61 1.08 -6.11 -3.69
C CYS A 61 0.32 -6.76 -4.85
N GLU A 62 -0.97 -6.44 -5.04
CA GLU A 62 -1.76 -6.87 -6.19
C GLU A 62 -1.22 -6.30 -7.50
N SER A 63 -0.90 -4.99 -7.51
CA SER A 63 -0.30 -4.32 -8.66
C SER A 63 1.02 -4.99 -9.06
N PHE A 64 1.90 -5.20 -8.07
CA PHE A 64 3.15 -5.94 -8.24
C PHE A 64 2.93 -7.36 -8.76
N ALA A 65 2.04 -8.15 -8.15
CA ALA A 65 1.83 -9.54 -8.56
C ALA A 65 1.30 -9.64 -10.00
N SER A 66 0.39 -8.73 -10.38
CA SER A 66 -0.18 -8.68 -11.72
C SER A 66 0.85 -8.33 -12.79
N THR A 67 1.63 -7.26 -12.60
CA THR A 67 2.55 -6.78 -13.64
C THR A 67 3.87 -7.54 -13.67
N SER A 68 4.34 -8.04 -12.52
CA SER A 68 5.57 -8.82 -12.44
C SER A 68 5.45 -10.13 -13.21
N LYS A 69 4.28 -10.76 -13.23
CA LYS A 69 4.03 -11.98 -14.00
C LYS A 69 4.21 -11.75 -15.51
N ASP A 70 3.55 -10.73 -16.06
CA ASP A 70 3.67 -10.40 -17.50
C ASP A 70 5.12 -10.07 -17.87
N ALA A 71 5.80 -9.24 -17.06
CA ALA A 71 7.21 -8.92 -17.27
C ALA A 71 8.11 -10.17 -17.32
N ILE A 72 7.94 -11.10 -16.37
CA ILE A 72 8.71 -12.35 -16.34
C ILE A 72 8.38 -13.25 -17.54
N GLU A 73 7.12 -13.31 -17.97
CA GLU A 73 6.73 -14.06 -19.17
C GLU A 73 7.41 -13.52 -20.44
N LYS A 74 7.48 -12.18 -20.61
CA LYS A 74 8.18 -11.58 -21.76
C LYS A 74 9.69 -11.77 -21.70
N VAL A 75 10.31 -11.63 -20.53
CA VAL A 75 11.74 -11.91 -20.35
C VAL A 75 12.06 -13.38 -20.66
N ASN A 76 11.22 -14.31 -20.22
CA ASN A 76 11.40 -15.73 -20.53
C ASN A 76 11.29 -16.01 -22.03
N ALA A 77 10.41 -15.33 -22.76
CA ALA A 77 10.33 -15.43 -24.21
C ALA A 77 11.61 -14.92 -24.91
N PHE A 78 12.16 -13.79 -24.45
CA PHE A 78 13.44 -13.27 -24.91
C PHE A 78 14.60 -14.26 -24.64
N VAL A 79 14.71 -14.77 -23.39
CA VAL A 79 15.73 -15.76 -23.01
C VAL A 79 15.58 -17.05 -23.81
N ALA A 80 14.36 -17.49 -24.09
CA ALA A 80 14.12 -18.67 -24.92
C ALA A 80 14.58 -18.47 -26.37
N ALA A 81 14.34 -17.30 -26.96
CA ALA A 81 14.84 -16.97 -28.30
C ALA A 81 16.38 -16.95 -28.33
N PHE A 82 16.99 -16.29 -27.34
CA PHE A 82 18.44 -16.21 -27.18
C PHE A 82 19.07 -17.61 -27.06
N ASN A 83 18.56 -18.46 -26.18
CA ASN A 83 19.08 -19.80 -25.94
C ASN A 83 18.91 -20.75 -27.14
N GLN A 84 17.96 -20.48 -28.03
CA GLN A 84 17.76 -21.25 -29.26
C GLN A 84 18.67 -20.77 -30.40
N GLY A 85 19.53 -19.76 -30.16
CA GLY A 85 20.34 -19.13 -31.20
C GLY A 85 19.50 -18.40 -32.26
N ARG A 86 18.26 -18.01 -31.91
CA ARG A 86 17.36 -17.28 -32.80
C ARG A 86 17.58 -15.79 -32.68
N ASP A 87 17.10 -15.06 -33.68
CA ASP A 87 17.00 -13.61 -33.62
C ASP A 87 16.10 -13.17 -32.45
N THR A 88 16.65 -12.35 -31.55
CA THR A 88 15.97 -11.83 -30.36
C THR A 88 15.21 -10.54 -30.64
N ALA A 89 15.39 -9.88 -31.79
CA ALA A 89 14.85 -8.55 -32.07
C ALA A 89 13.33 -8.47 -31.87
N SER A 90 12.60 -9.54 -32.18
CA SER A 90 11.13 -9.61 -31.99
C SER A 90 10.68 -9.73 -30.52
N ALA A 91 11.56 -10.17 -29.62
CA ALA A 91 11.28 -10.39 -28.21
C ALA A 91 11.88 -9.31 -27.29
N GLU A 92 12.90 -8.58 -27.74
CA GLU A 92 13.57 -7.52 -26.97
C GLU A 92 12.62 -6.39 -26.57
N GLY A 93 11.95 -5.77 -27.54
CA GLY A 93 10.99 -4.68 -27.30
C GLY A 93 9.92 -5.06 -26.27
N PRO A 94 9.17 -6.16 -26.50
CA PRO A 94 8.16 -6.63 -25.54
C PRO A 94 8.70 -6.90 -24.13
N ALA A 95 9.92 -7.45 -23.99
CA ALA A 95 10.52 -7.71 -22.67
C ALA A 95 10.88 -6.40 -21.95
N VAL A 96 11.50 -5.46 -22.66
CA VAL A 96 11.86 -4.14 -22.15
C VAL A 96 10.62 -3.36 -21.72
N ASP A 97 9.59 -3.34 -22.56
CA ASP A 97 8.35 -2.61 -22.31
C ASP A 97 7.61 -3.18 -21.09
N ALA A 98 7.50 -4.50 -20.99
CA ALA A 98 6.83 -5.14 -19.86
C ALA A 98 7.58 -4.92 -18.53
N LEU A 99 8.92 -4.96 -18.54
CA LEU A 99 9.74 -4.65 -17.36
C LEU A 99 9.55 -3.21 -16.91
N ASN A 100 9.63 -2.25 -17.83
CA ASN A 100 9.45 -0.83 -17.53
C ASN A 100 8.01 -0.53 -17.06
N ASN A 101 7.00 -1.08 -17.73
CA ASN A 101 5.61 -0.94 -17.32
C ASN A 101 5.37 -1.51 -15.92
N SER A 102 5.92 -2.70 -15.61
CA SER A 102 5.83 -3.26 -14.26
C SER A 102 6.51 -2.37 -13.23
N ALA A 103 7.70 -1.85 -13.53
CA ALA A 103 8.40 -0.93 -12.66
C ALA A 103 7.60 0.35 -12.40
N ASP A 104 6.98 0.93 -13.43
CA ASP A 104 6.23 2.19 -13.29
C ASP A 104 4.90 1.99 -12.54
N VAL A 105 4.18 0.90 -12.82
CA VAL A 105 2.95 0.55 -12.07
C VAL A 105 3.27 0.30 -10.60
N VAL A 106 4.33 -0.46 -10.31
CA VAL A 106 4.74 -0.73 -8.92
C VAL A 106 5.18 0.55 -8.23
N ALA A 107 6.03 1.36 -8.87
CA ALA A 107 6.45 2.64 -8.31
C ALA A 107 5.27 3.56 -8.01
N GLY A 108 4.29 3.63 -8.90
CA GLY A 108 3.05 4.40 -8.71
C GLY A 108 2.15 3.88 -7.58
N SER A 109 2.30 2.61 -7.19
CA SER A 109 1.54 2.01 -6.07
C SER A 109 2.17 2.27 -4.69
N ILE A 110 3.43 2.71 -4.66
CA ILE A 110 4.14 3.02 -3.41
C ILE A 110 3.57 4.31 -2.81
N SER A 111 3.10 4.22 -1.56
CA SER A 111 2.48 5.34 -0.84
C SER A 111 2.84 5.36 0.64
N ASP A 112 2.58 6.47 1.32
CA ASP A 112 2.89 6.69 2.75
C ASP A 112 2.30 5.68 3.73
N PRO A 113 1.12 5.10 3.50
CA PRO A 113 0.58 4.09 4.40
C PRO A 113 1.33 2.75 4.40
N LEU A 114 2.28 2.51 3.48
CA LEU A 114 3.05 1.27 3.44
C LEU A 114 4.07 1.22 4.59
N SER A 115 4.31 0.02 5.14
CA SER A 115 5.44 -0.19 6.05
C SER A 115 6.77 -0.02 5.31
N GLY A 116 7.83 0.35 6.05
CA GLY A 116 9.17 0.50 5.48
C GLY A 116 9.64 -0.75 4.74
N ALA A 117 9.45 -1.93 5.33
CA ALA A 117 9.85 -3.20 4.73
C ALA A 117 9.14 -3.51 3.39
N VAL A 118 7.85 -3.18 3.25
CA VAL A 118 7.11 -3.36 1.98
C VAL A 118 7.58 -2.34 0.95
N ARG A 119 7.71 -1.06 1.36
CA ARG A 119 8.20 0.02 0.51
C ARG A 119 9.60 -0.29 -0.05
N ASP A 120 10.52 -0.72 0.80
CA ASP A 120 11.90 -1.03 0.40
C ASP A 120 11.97 -2.23 -0.55
N ALA A 121 11.15 -3.26 -0.31
CA ALA A 121 11.07 -4.41 -1.19
C ALA A 121 10.52 -4.03 -2.59
N LEU A 122 9.44 -3.24 -2.64
CA LEU A 122 8.87 -2.76 -3.90
C LEU A 122 9.85 -1.86 -4.67
N ASN A 123 10.54 -0.93 -4.00
CA ASN A 123 11.58 -0.11 -4.63
C ASN A 123 12.72 -0.97 -5.19
N SER A 124 13.21 -1.94 -4.41
CA SER A 124 14.27 -2.84 -4.87
C SER A 124 13.86 -3.64 -6.10
N TYR A 125 12.59 -4.06 -6.19
CA TYR A 125 12.04 -4.71 -7.38
C TYR A 125 11.97 -3.75 -8.58
N VAL A 126 11.52 -2.51 -8.38
CA VAL A 126 11.45 -1.47 -9.42
C VAL A 126 12.82 -1.24 -10.04
N ASP A 127 13.85 -1.10 -9.21
CA ASP A 127 15.23 -0.88 -9.67
C ASP A 127 15.75 -2.10 -10.43
N ALA A 128 15.56 -3.31 -9.90
CA ALA A 128 16.01 -4.53 -10.56
C ALA A 128 15.31 -4.79 -11.90
N ALA A 129 14.02 -4.47 -12.02
CA ALA A 129 13.28 -4.59 -13.28
C ALA A 129 13.84 -3.64 -14.35
N ARG A 130 14.12 -2.39 -13.98
CA ARG A 130 14.75 -1.39 -14.87
C ARG A 130 16.16 -1.81 -15.26
N ASP A 131 16.91 -2.40 -14.35
CA ASP A 131 18.25 -2.91 -14.61
C ASP A 131 18.27 -4.03 -15.66
N VAL A 132 17.35 -5.00 -15.57
CA VAL A 132 17.22 -6.03 -16.61
C VAL A 132 16.81 -5.41 -17.94
N ALA A 133 15.87 -4.46 -17.95
CA ALA A 133 15.44 -3.78 -19.18
C ALA A 133 16.61 -3.03 -19.85
N ASN A 134 17.44 -2.36 -19.06
CA ASN A 134 18.65 -1.69 -19.54
C ASN A 134 19.67 -2.69 -20.11
N ALA A 135 19.85 -3.84 -19.47
CA ALA A 135 20.75 -4.88 -19.96
C ALA A 135 20.32 -5.47 -21.30
N ILE A 136 19.02 -5.68 -21.49
CA ILE A 136 18.46 -6.12 -22.78
C ILE A 136 18.74 -5.06 -23.84
N ARG A 137 18.39 -3.79 -23.58
CA ARG A 137 18.62 -2.67 -24.54
C ARG A 137 20.10 -2.46 -24.88
N ALA A 138 20.99 -2.67 -23.92
CA ALA A 138 22.41 -2.51 -24.12
C ALA A 138 23.09 -3.74 -24.76
N HIS A 139 22.33 -4.81 -25.02
CA HIS A 139 22.87 -6.12 -25.40
C HIS A 139 24.03 -6.54 -24.49
N ALA A 140 23.81 -6.42 -23.17
CA ALA A 140 24.82 -6.70 -22.17
C ALA A 140 25.37 -8.13 -22.30
N PRO A 141 26.65 -8.38 -21.97
CA PRO A 141 27.21 -9.72 -21.96
C PRO A 141 26.37 -10.67 -21.09
N THR A 142 26.29 -11.95 -21.47
CA THR A 142 25.45 -12.96 -20.78
C THR A 142 25.69 -13.03 -19.28
N SER A 143 26.93 -12.86 -18.81
CA SER A 143 27.25 -12.85 -17.38
C SER A 143 26.59 -11.69 -16.64
N GLU A 144 26.59 -10.49 -17.22
CA GLU A 144 25.95 -9.31 -16.65
C GLU A 144 24.43 -9.42 -16.70
N PHE A 145 23.88 -9.89 -17.82
CA PHE A 145 22.44 -10.13 -17.94
C PHE A 145 21.95 -11.12 -16.88
N ASN A 146 22.64 -12.25 -16.72
CA ASN A 146 22.29 -13.27 -15.72
C ASN A 146 22.36 -12.71 -14.30
N GLN A 147 23.40 -11.95 -13.96
CA GLN A 147 23.51 -11.31 -12.66
C GLN A 147 22.30 -10.39 -12.37
N ARG A 148 21.86 -9.61 -13.35
CA ARG A 148 20.69 -8.72 -13.20
C ARG A 148 19.38 -9.50 -13.10
N VAL A 149 19.24 -10.61 -13.82
CA VAL A 149 18.08 -11.52 -13.70
C VAL A 149 18.04 -12.19 -12.33
N ASP A 150 19.18 -12.60 -11.78
CA ASP A 150 19.26 -13.15 -10.43
C ASP A 150 18.84 -12.12 -9.39
N GLN A 151 19.32 -10.88 -9.51
CA GLN A 151 18.90 -9.77 -8.65
C GLN A 151 17.39 -9.49 -8.76
N LEU A 152 16.82 -9.52 -9.97
CA LEU A 152 15.38 -9.41 -10.19
C LEU A 152 14.61 -10.53 -9.50
N ASN A 153 15.08 -11.77 -9.57
CA ASN A 153 14.43 -12.91 -8.93
C ASN A 153 14.51 -12.84 -7.40
N ASP A 154 15.62 -12.38 -6.85
CA ASP A 154 15.80 -12.19 -5.42
C ASP A 154 14.89 -11.10 -4.87
N THR A 155 14.84 -9.94 -5.53
CA THR A 155 13.97 -8.82 -5.13
C THR A 155 12.50 -9.16 -5.28
N LYS A 156 12.11 -9.86 -6.36
CA LYS A 156 10.76 -10.42 -6.53
C LYS A 156 10.39 -11.32 -5.36
N THR A 157 11.28 -12.26 -4.99
CA THR A 157 11.03 -13.21 -3.90
C THR A 157 10.90 -12.50 -2.55
N LYS A 158 11.76 -11.51 -2.27
CA LYS A 158 11.65 -10.67 -1.07
C LYS A 158 10.32 -9.91 -1.04
N THR A 159 9.92 -9.32 -2.17
CA THR A 159 8.65 -8.59 -2.28
C THR A 159 7.45 -9.48 -2.02
N VAL A 160 7.42 -10.70 -2.59
CA VAL A 160 6.38 -11.69 -2.29
C VAL A 160 6.31 -11.99 -0.79
N ARG A 161 7.45 -12.24 -0.13
CA ARG A 161 7.47 -12.49 1.32
C ARG A 161 6.94 -11.31 2.12
N SER A 162 7.35 -10.08 1.76
CA SER A 162 6.86 -8.86 2.41
C SER A 162 5.35 -8.68 2.23
N CYS A 163 4.81 -9.03 1.06
CA CYS A 163 3.37 -8.97 0.78
C CYS A 163 2.55 -10.02 1.55
N LEU A 164 3.06 -11.24 1.69
CA LEU A 164 2.38 -12.33 2.43
C LEU A 164 2.27 -12.05 3.94
N ALA A 165 3.05 -11.12 4.49
CA ALA A 165 2.89 -10.69 5.88
C ALA A 165 1.58 -9.92 6.14
N TYR A 166 0.82 -9.57 5.09
CA TYR A 166 -0.41 -8.79 5.14
C TYR A 166 -1.61 -9.48 4.48
N SER A 167 -1.46 -10.75 4.05
CA SER A 167 -2.50 -11.59 3.44
C SER A 167 -3.23 -12.46 4.45
#